data_AF-A0A373A356-F1
#
_entry.id   AF-A0A373A356-F1
#
_cell.length_a   1.000
_cell.length_b   1.000
_cell.length_c   1.000
_cell.angle_alpha   90.00
_cell.angle_beta   90.00
_cell.angle_gamma   90.00
#
_symmetry.space_group_name_H-M   'P 1'
#
loop_
_entity.id
_entity.type
_entity.pdbx_description
1 polymer ?
#
loop_
_entity_poly.entity_id
_entity_poly.type
_entity_poly.pdbx_seq_one_letter_code
_entity_poly.pdbx_strand_id
1 'polypeptide(L)'
;MAEPRKGFRRCSRCERNRSQRFFAPRGRVCSTCRKQAGRKAAHESRVQRTYGLRPGEYDVLFAAQDGRCAICRERRSQNLSVDHDHKNGAVRGLLCRRCNNQLLGKGARDRADVLRRAADYLDAPPAQALLGLRIHIDNQQA
;
A
#
# COMPACT_ATOMS: atom_id res chain seq x y z
N MET A 1 33.14 -4.93 -14.62
CA MET A 1 32.04 -3.95 -14.76
C MET A 1 32.55 -2.80 -15.60
N ALA A 2 31.84 -2.40 -16.66
CA ALA A 2 32.33 -1.37 -17.58
C ALA A 2 32.50 -0.01 -16.89
N GLU A 3 33.62 0.66 -17.16
CA GLU A 3 33.88 2.01 -16.67
C GLU A 3 32.79 3.00 -17.18
N PRO A 4 32.43 4.01 -16.38
CA PRO A 4 31.48 5.01 -16.83
C PRO A 4 32.07 5.82 -17.99
N ARG A 5 31.29 5.98 -19.07
CA ARG A 5 31.62 6.92 -20.15
C ARG A 5 31.85 8.35 -19.63
N LYS A 6 32.61 9.18 -20.36
CA LYS A 6 32.83 10.61 -20.06
C LYS A 6 31.50 11.32 -19.76
N GLY A 7 31.46 12.11 -18.69
CA GLY A 7 30.24 12.81 -18.24
C GLY A 7 29.24 11.94 -17.45
N PHE A 8 29.58 10.69 -17.15
CA PHE A 8 28.80 9.78 -16.30
C PHE A 8 29.60 9.39 -15.06
N ARG A 9 28.88 8.96 -14.03
CA ARG A 9 29.42 8.45 -12.76
C ARG A 9 28.54 7.31 -12.27
N ARG A 10 29.16 6.29 -11.66
CA ARG A 10 28.44 5.20 -11.01
C ARG A 10 27.83 5.68 -9.69
N CYS A 11 26.53 5.43 -9.48
CA CYS A 11 25.88 5.73 -8.22
C CYS A 11 26.25 4.68 -7.17
N SER A 12 26.71 5.09 -5.98
CA SER A 12 27.07 4.14 -4.90
C SER A 12 25.87 3.43 -4.25
N ARG A 13 24.63 3.79 -4.59
CA ARG A 13 23.41 3.19 -4.04
C ARG A 13 22.70 2.24 -4.99
N CYS A 14 22.47 2.65 -6.24
CA CYS A 14 21.80 1.81 -7.24
C CYS A 14 22.74 1.21 -8.25
N GLU A 15 24.04 1.50 -8.15
CA GLU A 15 25.13 0.96 -8.97
C GLU A 15 25.05 1.23 -10.47
N ARG A 16 24.03 1.97 -10.93
CA ARG A 16 23.86 2.37 -12.32
C ARG A 16 24.78 3.56 -12.66
N ASN A 17 25.31 3.56 -13.88
CA ASN A 17 25.96 4.72 -14.47
C ASN A 17 24.90 5.79 -14.78
N ARG A 18 25.04 6.96 -14.17
CA ARG A 18 24.13 8.11 -14.35
C ARG A 18 24.93 9.31 -14.81
N SER A 19 24.31 10.22 -15.56
CA SER A 19 24.96 11.47 -15.95
C SER A 19 25.37 12.27 -14.69
N GLN A 20 26.54 12.90 -14.74
CA GLN A 20 27.09 13.68 -13.63
C GLN A 20 26.13 14.79 -13.15
N ARG A 21 25.27 15.33 -14.03
CA ARG A 21 24.21 16.31 -13.68
C ARG A 21 23.22 15.83 -12.63
N PHE A 22 23.06 14.51 -12.48
CA PHE A 22 22.16 13.93 -11.46
C PHE A 22 22.82 13.82 -10.08
N PHE A 23 24.05 14.29 -9.91
CA PHE A 23 24.75 14.22 -8.65
C PHE A 23 25.06 15.62 -8.15
N ALA A 24 25.28 15.74 -6.84
CA ALA A 24 25.95 16.94 -6.32
C ALA A 24 27.43 16.92 -6.76
N PRO A 25 28.15 18.07 -6.78
CA PRO A 25 29.54 18.15 -7.25
C PRO A 25 30.44 17.04 -6.68
N ARG A 26 30.41 16.84 -5.36
CA ARG A 26 31.16 15.78 -4.64
C ARG A 26 30.28 14.58 -4.20
N GLY A 27 29.03 14.50 -4.66
CA GLY A 27 28.08 13.47 -4.23
C GLY A 27 28.29 12.13 -4.94
N ARG A 28 28.33 11.03 -4.17
CA ARG A 28 28.44 9.65 -4.71
C ARG A 28 27.09 9.00 -5.04
N VAL A 29 25.98 9.61 -4.62
CA VAL A 29 24.61 9.11 -4.80
C VAL A 29 23.86 9.98 -5.80
N CYS A 30 23.17 9.37 -6.76
CA CYS A 30 22.36 10.10 -7.72
C CYS A 30 21.11 10.72 -7.07
N SER A 31 20.58 11.77 -7.69
CA SER A 31 19.46 12.56 -7.18
C SER A 31 18.20 11.73 -7.00
N THR A 32 17.94 10.75 -7.88
CA THR A 32 16.82 9.80 -7.75
C THR A 32 16.94 8.99 -6.46
N CYS A 33 18.10 8.39 -6.22
CA CYS A 33 18.36 7.61 -5.01
C CYS A 33 18.28 8.49 -3.76
N ARG A 34 18.81 9.71 -3.79
CA ARG A 34 18.70 10.65 -2.66
C ARG A 34 17.24 11.03 -2.39
N LYS A 35 16.46 11.36 -3.42
CA LYS A 35 15.01 11.65 -3.30
C LYS A 35 14.25 10.45 -2.73
N GLN A 36 14.56 9.23 -3.15
CA GLN A 36 13.92 8.03 -2.62
C GLN A 36 14.25 7.79 -1.13
N ALA A 37 15.51 8.00 -0.71
CA ALA A 37 15.88 7.96 0.71
C ALA A 37 15.10 9.00 1.52
N GLY A 38 15.05 10.25 1.03
CA GLY A 38 14.29 11.32 1.69
C GLY A 38 12.80 10.98 1.84
N ARG A 39 12.17 10.42 0.80
CA ARG A 39 10.78 9.94 0.87
C ARG A 39 10.60 8.82 1.90
N LYS A 40 11.53 7.86 1.99
CA LYS A 40 11.48 6.78 2.98
C LYS A 40 11.59 7.34 4.41
N ALA A 41 12.55 8.22 4.67
CA ALA A 41 12.73 8.85 5.98
C ALA A 41 11.52 9.70 6.39
N ALA A 42 10.96 10.50 5.47
CA ALA A 42 9.76 11.27 5.71
C ALA A 42 8.54 10.39 6.01
N HIS A 43 8.42 9.26 5.29
CA HIS A 43 7.37 8.27 5.54
C HIS A 43 7.49 7.65 6.94
N GLU A 44 8.68 7.19 7.30
CA GLU A 44 8.97 6.60 8.61
C GLU A 44 8.69 7.58 9.76
N SER A 45 9.18 8.83 9.65
CA SER A 45 8.92 9.87 10.64
C SER A 45 7.42 10.17 10.80
N ARG A 46 6.66 10.23 9.70
CA ARG A 46 5.20 10.39 9.76
C ARG A 46 4.55 9.19 10.45
N VAL A 47 4.95 7.97 10.08
CA VAL A 47 4.37 6.75 10.65
C VAL A 47 4.62 6.68 12.16
N GLN A 48 5.84 6.99 12.59
CA GLN A 48 6.18 7.05 14.02
C GLN A 48 5.35 8.09 14.76
N ARG A 49 5.27 9.32 14.23
CA ARG A 49 4.54 10.42 14.89
C ARG A 49 3.03 10.19 14.94
N THR A 50 2.45 9.54 13.93
CA THR A 50 0.99 9.37 13.82
C THR A 50 0.50 8.07 14.49
N TYR A 51 1.28 6.99 14.43
CA TYR A 51 0.83 5.65 14.85
C TYR A 51 1.69 5.03 15.95
N GLY A 52 2.74 5.73 16.43
CA GLY A 52 3.60 5.24 17.50
C GLY A 52 4.56 4.11 17.12
N LEU A 53 4.62 3.73 15.84
CA LEU A 53 5.53 2.68 15.37
C LEU A 53 6.99 3.13 15.44
N ARG A 54 7.86 2.30 16.00
CA ARG A 54 9.31 2.51 16.07
C ARG A 54 9.94 2.40 14.67
N PRO A 55 11.16 2.94 14.47
CA PRO A 55 11.89 2.79 13.22
C PRO A 55 11.97 1.31 12.80
N GLY A 56 11.67 1.03 11.53
CA GLY A 56 11.63 -0.33 10.99
C GLY A 56 10.38 -1.17 11.27
N GLU A 57 9.52 -0.84 12.25
CA GLU A 57 8.33 -1.67 12.57
C GLU A 57 7.30 -1.71 11.42
N TYR A 58 7.20 -0.62 10.65
CA TYR A 58 6.42 -0.62 9.42
C TYR A 58 6.94 -1.67 8.41
N ASP A 59 8.27 -1.76 8.25
CA ASP A 59 8.89 -2.70 7.32
C ASP A 59 8.70 -4.16 7.82
N VAL A 60 8.69 -4.38 9.14
CA VAL A 60 8.34 -5.68 9.77
C VAL A 60 6.91 -6.09 9.41
N LEU A 61 5.92 -5.21 9.61
CA LEU A 61 4.53 -5.48 9.23
C LEU A 61 4.39 -5.70 7.72
N PHE A 62 5.09 -4.90 6.91
CA PHE A 62 5.07 -5.02 5.46
C PHE A 62 5.62 -6.37 5.00
N ALA A 63 6.74 -6.82 5.57
CA ALA A 63 7.33 -8.12 5.28
C ALA A 63 6.44 -9.29 5.75
N ALA A 64 5.90 -9.21 6.98
CA ALA A 64 4.98 -10.22 7.51
C ALA A 64 3.71 -10.37 6.65
N GLN A 65 3.31 -9.32 5.93
CA GLN A 65 2.19 -9.33 4.99
C GLN A 65 2.58 -9.63 3.53
N ASP A 66 3.81 -10.08 3.24
CA ASP A 66 4.33 -10.29 1.87
C ASP A 66 4.20 -9.05 0.95
N GLY A 67 4.29 -7.87 1.55
CA GLY A 67 4.12 -6.59 0.85
C GLY A 67 2.72 -6.38 0.26
N ARG A 68 1.69 -7.02 0.84
CA ARG A 68 0.30 -7.00 0.37
C ARG A 68 -0.63 -6.39 1.40
N CYS A 69 -1.78 -5.90 0.92
CA CYS A 69 -2.89 -5.53 1.79
C CYS A 69 -3.34 -6.72 2.65
N ALA A 70 -3.51 -6.54 3.96
CA ALA A 70 -3.95 -7.64 4.84
C ALA A 70 -5.36 -8.16 4.52
N ILE A 71 -6.21 -7.33 3.90
CA ILE A 71 -7.58 -7.71 3.50
C ILE A 71 -7.60 -8.32 2.10
N CYS A 72 -7.36 -7.53 1.05
CA CYS A 72 -7.54 -8.02 -0.32
C CYS A 72 -6.33 -8.82 -0.87
N ARG A 73 -5.22 -8.92 -0.12
CA ARG A 73 -4.00 -9.66 -0.50
C ARG A 73 -3.34 -9.22 -1.82
N GLU A 74 -3.75 -8.08 -2.36
CA GLU A 74 -3.12 -7.48 -3.55
C GLU A 74 -1.90 -6.63 -3.18
N ARG A 75 -0.90 -6.65 -4.08
CA ARG A 75 0.24 -5.73 -4.04
C ARG A 75 -0.17 -4.35 -4.54
N ARG A 76 0.50 -3.32 -4.04
CA ARG A 76 0.29 -1.92 -4.45
C ARG A 76 1.61 -1.27 -4.79
N SER A 77 1.59 -0.35 -5.75
CA SER A 77 2.75 0.48 -6.11
C SER A 77 3.01 1.61 -5.10
N GLN A 78 1.98 1.97 -4.34
CA GLN A 78 2.06 2.95 -3.26
C GLN A 78 2.20 2.24 -1.90
N ASN A 79 2.72 2.96 -0.92
CA ASN A 79 2.79 2.47 0.46
C ASN A 79 1.39 2.13 0.99
N LEU A 80 1.32 1.06 1.75
CA LEU A 80 0.10 0.67 2.46
C LEU A 80 -0.13 1.60 3.66
N SER A 81 -1.40 1.91 3.93
CA SER A 81 -1.84 2.69 5.08
C SER A 81 -1.76 1.86 6.35
N VAL A 82 -1.36 2.48 7.46
CA VAL A 82 -1.43 1.85 8.80
C VAL A 82 -2.88 1.96 9.28
N ASP A 83 -3.53 0.82 9.43
CA ASP A 83 -4.87 0.68 9.97
C ASP A 83 -4.81 0.56 11.50
N HIS A 84 -5.77 1.16 12.18
CA HIS A 84 -5.85 1.15 13.65
C HIS A 84 -7.32 1.13 14.10
N ASP A 85 -7.55 0.55 15.27
CA ASP A 85 -8.86 0.57 15.92
C ASP A 85 -9.16 1.99 16.44
N HIS A 86 -10.29 2.56 16.03
CA HIS A 86 -10.68 3.92 16.40
C HIS A 86 -11.11 4.07 17.86
N LYS A 87 -11.29 2.97 18.61
CA LYS A 87 -11.67 2.99 20.02
C LYS A 87 -10.47 3.08 20.96
N ASN A 88 -9.42 2.33 20.67
CA ASN A 88 -8.25 2.19 21.55
C ASN A 88 -6.91 2.59 20.88
N GLY A 89 -6.93 2.93 19.59
CA GLY A 89 -5.75 3.32 18.83
C GLY A 89 -4.80 2.18 18.46
N ALA A 90 -5.13 0.92 18.77
CA ALA A 90 -4.27 -0.22 18.50
C ALA A 90 -4.07 -0.41 16.99
N VAL A 91 -2.82 -0.48 16.55
CA VAL A 91 -2.46 -0.79 15.17
C VAL A 91 -2.90 -2.22 14.84
N ARG A 92 -3.67 -2.37 13.76
CA ARG A 92 -4.19 -3.67 13.30
C ARG A 92 -3.36 -4.27 12.18
N GLY A 93 -2.79 -3.44 11.31
CA GLY A 93 -1.96 -3.89 10.19
C GLY A 93 -1.86 -2.87 9.06
N LEU A 94 -1.38 -3.32 7.90
CA LEU A 94 -1.22 -2.48 6.71
C LEU A 94 -2.26 -2.80 5.63
N LEU A 95 -2.98 -1.77 5.18
CA LEU A 95 -4.07 -1.90 4.20
C LEU A 95 -3.84 -1.01 2.98
N CYS A 96 -4.36 -1.41 1.82
CA CYS A 96 -4.41 -0.52 0.68
C CYS A 96 -5.46 0.59 0.91
N ARG A 97 -5.32 1.74 0.23
CA ARG A 97 -6.26 2.88 0.37
C ARG A 97 -7.73 2.48 0.17
N ARG A 98 -8.00 1.56 -0.75
CA ARG A 98 -9.37 1.06 -1.02
C ARG A 98 -9.91 0.30 0.19
N CYS A 99 -9.17 -0.68 0.71
CA CYS A 99 -9.59 -1.45 1.88
C CYS A 99 -9.69 -0.58 3.14
N ASN A 100 -8.69 0.27 3.41
CA ASN A 100 -8.67 1.12 4.59
C ASN A 100 -9.83 2.13 4.60
N ASN A 101 -9.91 2.98 3.57
CA ASN A 101 -10.81 4.13 3.61
C ASN A 101 -12.19 3.79 3.05
N GLN A 102 -12.27 2.98 2.00
CA GLN A 102 -13.55 2.70 1.34
C GLN A 102 -14.27 1.51 1.97
N LEU A 103 -13.58 0.38 2.17
CA LEU A 103 -14.22 -0.81 2.75
C LEU A 103 -14.42 -0.66 4.26
N LEU A 104 -13.35 -0.49 5.05
CA LEU A 104 -13.48 -0.38 6.51
C LEU A 104 -14.08 0.95 6.93
N GLY A 105 -13.54 2.08 6.45
CA GLY A 105 -13.98 3.41 6.85
C GLY A 105 -15.40 3.76 6.40
N LYS A 106 -15.64 3.87 5.09
CA LYS A 106 -16.94 4.35 4.56
C LYS A 106 -18.00 3.26 4.46
N GLY A 107 -17.62 2.08 3.98
CA GLY A 107 -18.53 0.98 3.68
C GLY A 107 -19.06 0.30 4.94
N ALA A 108 -18.15 -0.26 5.74
CA ALA A 108 -18.52 -0.96 6.96
C ALA A 108 -18.57 -0.04 8.19
N ARG A 109 -17.96 1.15 8.15
CA ARG A 109 -17.82 2.05 9.32
C ARG A 109 -17.22 1.32 10.52
N ASP A 110 -16.17 0.56 10.26
CA ASP A 110 -15.45 -0.28 11.22
C ASP A 110 -16.31 -1.37 11.90
N ARG A 111 -17.45 -1.73 11.29
CA ARG A 111 -18.35 -2.77 11.79
C ARG A 111 -18.07 -4.13 11.18
N ALA A 112 -17.47 -5.03 11.98
CA ALA A 112 -17.16 -6.39 11.55
C ALA A 112 -18.41 -7.20 11.18
N ASP A 113 -19.55 -6.97 11.85
CA ASP A 113 -20.82 -7.67 11.57
C ASP A 113 -21.39 -7.33 10.18
N VAL A 114 -21.18 -6.09 9.70
CA VAL A 114 -21.60 -5.70 8.34
C VAL A 114 -20.76 -6.43 7.29
N LEU A 115 -19.45 -6.59 7.52
CA LEU A 115 -18.56 -7.29 6.59
C LEU A 115 -18.89 -8.79 6.50
N ARG A 116 -19.20 -9.44 7.63
CA ARG A 116 -19.63 -10.84 7.64
C ARG A 116 -20.93 -11.02 6.84
N ARG A 117 -21.96 -10.20 7.15
CA ARG A 117 -23.22 -10.23 6.40
C ARG A 117 -23.06 -9.89 4.92
N ALA A 118 -22.09 -9.07 4.55
CA ALA A 118 -21.79 -8.77 3.16
C ALA A 118 -21.20 -9.99 2.43
N ALA A 119 -20.36 -10.79 3.09
CA ALA A 119 -19.90 -12.07 2.55
C ALA A 119 -21.09 -13.04 2.41
N ASP A 120 -21.88 -13.21 3.48
CA ASP A 120 -23.06 -14.08 3.47
C ASP A 120 -24.05 -13.71 2.35
N TYR A 121 -24.26 -12.41 2.12
CA TYR A 121 -25.13 -11.90 1.04
C TYR A 121 -24.64 -12.28 -0.36
N LEU A 122 -23.32 -12.33 -0.58
CA LEU A 122 -22.76 -12.72 -1.88
C LEU A 122 -22.86 -14.22 -2.12
N ASP A 123 -22.69 -15.02 -1.06
CA ASP A 123 -22.78 -16.48 -1.14
C ASP A 123 -24.24 -16.98 -1.24
N ALA A 124 -25.17 -16.31 -0.55
CA ALA A 124 -26.58 -16.65 -0.50
C ALA A 124 -27.47 -15.41 -0.72
N PRO A 125 -27.49 -14.84 -1.94
CA PRO A 125 -28.27 -13.64 -2.21
C PRO A 125 -29.77 -13.93 -2.12
N PRO A 126 -30.54 -13.12 -1.38
CA PRO A 126 -31.95 -13.39 -1.09
C PRO A 126 -32.81 -13.46 -2.36
N ALA A 127 -32.43 -12.73 -3.41
CA ALA A 127 -33.14 -12.76 -4.69
C ALA A 127 -33.13 -14.17 -5.32
N GLN A 128 -32.01 -14.90 -5.23
CA GLN A 128 -31.92 -16.26 -5.79
C GLN A 128 -32.79 -17.24 -4.99
N ALA A 129 -32.79 -17.13 -3.66
CA ALA A 129 -33.60 -17.98 -2.79
C ALA A 129 -35.10 -17.73 -2.95
N LEU A 130 -35.51 -16.47 -3.11
CA LEU A 130 -36.92 -16.09 -3.14
C LEU A 130 -37.54 -16.08 -4.54
N LEU A 131 -36.76 -15.70 -5.56
CA LEU A 131 -37.27 -15.43 -6.92
C LEU A 131 -36.62 -16.32 -7.99
N GLY A 132 -35.66 -17.17 -7.61
CA GLY A 132 -34.81 -17.91 -8.54
C GLY A 132 -33.79 -17.00 -9.25
N LEU A 133 -33.15 -17.54 -10.28
CA LEU A 133 -32.17 -16.78 -11.08
C LEU A 133 -32.89 -15.67 -11.89
N ARG A 134 -32.49 -14.42 -11.66
CA ARG A 134 -32.93 -13.24 -12.42
C ARG A 134 -31.71 -12.49 -12.94
N ILE A 135 -31.72 -12.15 -14.22
CA ILE A 135 -30.63 -11.41 -14.88
C ILE A 135 -31.08 -9.97 -15.10
N HIS A 136 -30.21 -9.01 -14.81
CA HIS A 136 -30.50 -7.60 -15.05
C HIS A 136 -30.60 -7.34 -16.57
N ILE A 137 -31.58 -6.53 -16.96
CA ILE A 137 -31.99 -6.37 -18.37
C ILE A 137 -30.90 -5.65 -19.21
N ASP A 138 -30.08 -4.80 -18.58
CA ASP A 138 -29.01 -4.06 -19.29
C ASP A 138 -27.83 -4.95 -19.74
N ASN A 139 -27.81 -6.24 -19.39
CA ASN A 139 -26.83 -7.22 -19.89
C ASN A 139 -27.35 -8.06 -21.07
N GLN A 140 -28.50 -7.72 -21.66
CA GLN A 140 -29.09 -8.47 -22.78
C GLN A 140 -28.61 -8.02 -24.17
N GLN A 141 -27.53 -7.26 -24.28
CA GLN A 141 -26.93 -6.92 -25.58
C GLN A 141 -25.42 -7.14 -25.57
N ALA A 142 -25.03 -8.37 -25.84
CA ALA A 142 -23.81 -8.74 -26.56
C ALA A 142 -24.13 -9.98 -27.42
#